data_AF-A0A6P8VQZ1-F1
#
_entry.id   AF-A0A6P8VQZ1-F1
#
_cell.length_a   1.000
_cell.length_b   1.000
_cell.length_c   1.000
_cell.angle_alpha   90.00
_cell.angle_beta   90.00
_cell.angle_gamma   90.00
#
_symmetry.space_group_name_H-M   'P 1'
#
loop_
_entity.id
_entity.type
_entity.pdbx_description
1 polymer ?
#
loop_
_entity_poly.entity_id
_entity_poly.type
_entity_poly.pdbx_seq_one_letter_code
_entity_poly.pdbx_strand_id
1 'polypeptide(L)'
;LNPKGVPRVLQSRFSLPLALVCVPTSPAKTTKFKITVDTNQPPVDLSVLFPEFSTKSEDKEGNSLAFQFLAGANVTVVASKTSQRYRIQSDRFEDTWLVVNELVQRFDQHFSTLGVQDFKKSFSGPLPLQEYFLSVDHHFQLRVSAQQYQDLLSERAVQFRAIQRRLLTRFKDKTPAPLQNLDTLLDATYSQ
;
A
#
# COMPACT_ATOMS: atom_id res chain seq x y z
N LEU A 1 -12.58 4.64 -51.12
CA LEU A 1 -11.36 4.84 -50.30
C LEU A 1 -11.62 4.26 -48.91
N ASN A 2 -11.05 3.09 -48.62
CA ASN A 2 -11.21 2.39 -47.33
C ASN A 2 -10.54 3.22 -46.22
N PRO A 3 -11.18 3.53 -45.08
CA PRO A 3 -10.53 4.20 -43.97
C PRO A 3 -9.60 3.20 -43.27
N LYS A 4 -8.41 3.02 -43.85
CA LYS A 4 -7.35 2.17 -43.30
C LYS A 4 -6.86 2.76 -41.97
N GLY A 5 -7.08 2.05 -40.88
CA GLY A 5 -6.15 2.05 -39.74
C GLY A 5 -6.27 3.17 -38.71
N VAL A 6 -7.47 3.63 -38.34
CA VAL A 6 -7.62 4.50 -37.17
C VAL A 6 -7.37 3.68 -35.89
N PRO A 7 -6.42 4.06 -35.02
CA PRO A 7 -6.17 3.32 -33.79
C PRO A 7 -7.41 3.33 -32.90
N ARG A 8 -7.75 2.15 -32.38
CA ARG A 8 -8.84 1.96 -31.42
C ARG A 8 -8.25 1.39 -30.13
N VAL A 9 -8.76 1.86 -29.00
CA VAL A 9 -8.41 1.34 -27.68
C VAL A 9 -9.64 0.65 -27.11
N LEU A 10 -9.47 -0.59 -26.66
CA LEU A 10 -10.45 -1.32 -25.86
C LEU A 10 -9.87 -1.51 -24.47
N GLN A 11 -10.68 -1.27 -23.44
CA GLN A 11 -10.30 -1.44 -22.05
C GLN A 11 -11.33 -2.33 -21.35
N SER A 12 -10.83 -3.23 -20.51
CA SER A 12 -11.63 -4.03 -19.58
C SER A 12 -11.07 -3.90 -18.17
N ARG A 13 -11.89 -4.20 -17.16
CA ARG A 13 -11.52 -4.20 -15.74
C ARG A 13 -12.06 -5.46 -15.09
N PHE A 14 -11.29 -6.01 -14.15
CA PHE A 14 -11.66 -7.17 -13.36
C PHE A 14 -11.07 -7.02 -11.96
N SER A 15 -11.68 -7.68 -10.98
CA SER A 15 -11.21 -7.68 -9.59
C SER A 15 -10.26 -8.86 -9.36
N LEU A 16 -9.18 -8.60 -8.63
CA LEU A 16 -8.25 -9.63 -8.19
C LEU A 16 -8.65 -10.18 -6.82
N PRO A 17 -8.51 -11.50 -6.55
CA PRO A 17 -8.83 -12.07 -5.25
C PRO A 17 -7.94 -11.53 -4.13
N LEU A 18 -8.53 -11.22 -2.97
CA LEU A 18 -7.80 -10.78 -1.78
C LEU A 18 -6.72 -11.80 -1.33
N ALA A 19 -6.96 -13.09 -1.53
CA ALA A 19 -6.02 -14.17 -1.20
C ALA A 19 -4.67 -14.10 -1.95
N LEU A 20 -4.53 -13.24 -2.97
CA LEU A 20 -3.25 -12.99 -3.62
C LEU A 20 -2.28 -12.15 -2.77
N VAL A 21 -2.79 -11.40 -1.79
CA VAL A 21 -2.01 -10.40 -1.06
C VAL A 21 -2.06 -10.56 0.46
N CYS A 22 -2.87 -11.48 0.99
CA CYS A 22 -2.86 -11.84 2.40
C CYS A 22 -3.16 -13.32 2.65
N VAL A 23 -2.81 -13.76 3.85
CA VAL A 23 -3.06 -15.10 4.39
C VAL A 23 -3.83 -15.00 5.71
N PRO A 24 -4.61 -16.03 6.10
CA PRO A 24 -5.26 -16.03 7.40
C PRO A 24 -4.23 -16.07 8.54
N THR A 25 -4.50 -15.34 9.61
CA THR A 25 -3.65 -15.29 10.82
C THR A 25 -4.49 -15.23 12.09
N SER A 26 -3.85 -15.24 13.26
CA SER A 26 -4.53 -15.07 14.54
C SER A 26 -4.95 -13.62 14.78
N PRO A 27 -6.18 -13.35 15.28
CA PRO A 27 -6.64 -12.01 15.62
C PRO A 27 -5.73 -11.25 16.59
N ALA A 28 -5.40 -10.01 16.25
CA ALA A 28 -4.68 -9.12 17.15
C ALA A 28 -5.62 -8.58 18.24
N LYS A 29 -5.24 -8.74 19.51
CA LYS A 29 -6.07 -8.34 20.67
C LYS A 29 -6.14 -6.82 20.86
N THR A 30 -5.09 -6.10 20.47
CA THR A 30 -4.98 -4.64 20.64
C THR A 30 -4.34 -4.03 19.41
N THR A 31 -4.98 -3.00 18.87
CA THR A 31 -4.57 -2.30 17.65
C THR A 31 -4.90 -0.81 17.79
N LYS A 32 -4.10 0.05 17.13
CA LYS A 32 -4.20 1.50 17.25
C LYS A 32 -5.42 2.08 16.52
N PHE A 33 -5.68 1.63 15.30
CA PHE A 33 -6.70 2.20 14.42
C PHE A 33 -7.89 1.26 14.27
N LYS A 34 -9.09 1.82 14.29
CA LYS A 34 -10.36 1.08 14.24
C LYS A 34 -11.35 1.80 13.35
N ILE A 35 -11.93 1.09 12.39
CA ILE A 35 -13.04 1.54 11.55
C ILE A 35 -14.21 0.60 11.78
N THR A 36 -15.43 1.14 11.92
CA THR A 36 -16.62 0.32 12.13
C THR A 36 -17.62 0.56 10.99
N VAL A 37 -17.93 -0.49 10.24
CA VAL A 37 -18.96 -0.48 9.22
C VAL A 37 -20.26 -0.98 9.84
N ASP A 38 -21.29 -0.17 9.77
CA ASP A 38 -22.65 -0.49 10.20
C ASP A 38 -23.48 -0.93 8.98
N THR A 39 -24.43 -1.84 9.17
CA THR A 39 -25.33 -2.32 8.11
C THR A 39 -26.79 -2.28 8.59
N ASN A 40 -27.76 -2.25 7.67
CA ASN A 40 -29.19 -2.34 8.02
C ASN A 40 -29.75 -3.78 7.97
N GLN A 41 -28.89 -4.78 7.78
CA GLN A 41 -29.26 -6.19 7.63
C GLN A 41 -28.74 -7.02 8.82
N PRO A 42 -29.31 -8.20 9.10
CA PRO A 42 -28.82 -9.08 10.16
C PRO A 42 -27.32 -9.39 10.03
N PRO A 43 -26.59 -9.59 11.15
CA PRO A 43 -25.18 -9.94 11.10
C PRO A 43 -24.94 -11.21 10.27
N VAL A 44 -23.96 -11.15 9.39
CA VAL A 44 -23.50 -12.24 8.51
C VAL A 44 -22.22 -12.80 9.11
N ASP A 45 -22.14 -14.13 9.16
CA ASP A 45 -20.94 -14.83 9.60
C ASP A 45 -19.76 -14.52 8.66
N LEU A 46 -18.61 -14.18 9.23
CA LEU A 46 -17.44 -13.82 8.45
C LEU A 46 -16.90 -15.00 7.63
N SER A 47 -17.14 -16.25 8.07
CA SER A 47 -16.78 -17.45 7.32
C SER A 47 -17.58 -17.61 6.02
N VAL A 48 -18.80 -17.06 5.96
CA VAL A 48 -19.62 -17.04 4.73
C VAL A 48 -19.09 -16.00 3.75
N LEU A 49 -18.64 -14.85 4.28
CA LEU A 49 -18.08 -13.78 3.45
C LEU A 49 -16.66 -14.10 2.99
N PHE A 50 -15.85 -14.73 3.82
CA PHE A 50 -14.44 -15.02 3.58
C PHE A 50 -14.13 -16.51 3.74
N PRO A 51 -14.74 -17.39 2.92
CA PRO A 51 -14.57 -18.83 3.05
C PRO A 51 -13.11 -19.27 2.92
N GLU A 52 -12.33 -18.58 2.11
CA GLU A 52 -10.91 -18.88 1.88
C GLU A 52 -9.99 -18.49 3.05
N PHE A 53 -10.48 -17.66 3.97
CA PHE A 53 -9.74 -17.22 5.17
C PHE A 53 -10.27 -17.88 6.45
N SER A 54 -11.32 -18.70 6.35
CA SER A 54 -11.82 -19.49 7.45
C SER A 54 -10.90 -20.70 7.69
N THR A 55 -9.86 -20.53 8.52
CA THR A 55 -9.10 -21.67 9.03
C THR A 55 -9.98 -22.48 9.97
N LYS A 56 -9.92 -23.82 9.90
CA LYS A 56 -10.67 -24.76 10.77
C LYS A 56 -10.18 -24.75 12.23
N SER A 57 -9.74 -23.60 12.76
CA SER A 57 -9.09 -23.44 14.06
C SER A 57 -10.03 -22.85 15.11
N GLU A 58 -10.10 -23.54 16.25
CA GLU A 58 -10.63 -23.31 17.62
C GLU A 58 -11.60 -22.17 17.99
N ASP A 59 -11.68 -21.05 17.26
CA ASP A 59 -12.73 -20.05 17.46
C ASP A 59 -14.04 -20.61 16.88
N LYS A 60 -14.75 -21.40 17.70
CA LYS A 60 -16.02 -22.08 17.38
C LYS A 60 -17.16 -21.12 16.97
N GLU A 61 -16.92 -19.82 16.96
CA GLU A 61 -17.97 -18.79 16.90
C GLU A 61 -17.98 -17.94 15.63
N GLY A 62 -17.01 -18.08 14.72
CA GLY A 62 -17.04 -17.48 13.36
C GLY A 62 -17.08 -15.94 13.29
N ASN A 63 -16.97 -15.26 14.42
CA ASN A 63 -17.22 -13.83 14.56
C ASN A 63 -15.97 -12.94 14.41
N SER A 64 -14.80 -13.52 14.23
CA SER A 64 -13.54 -12.79 14.07
C SER A 64 -12.68 -13.46 13.00
N LEU A 65 -12.09 -12.67 12.12
CA LEU A 65 -11.10 -13.10 11.13
C LEU A 65 -9.92 -12.15 11.15
N ALA A 66 -8.72 -12.67 10.90
CA ALA A 66 -7.55 -11.83 10.74
C ALA A 66 -6.74 -12.20 9.49
N PHE A 67 -6.15 -11.16 8.91
CA PHE A 67 -5.47 -11.16 7.64
C PHE A 67 -4.06 -10.64 7.87
N GLN A 68 -3.07 -11.44 7.50
CA GLN A 68 -1.68 -10.99 7.42
C GLN A 68 -1.34 -10.70 5.96
N PHE A 69 -1.09 -9.43 5.63
CA PHE A 69 -0.59 -9.05 4.32
C PHE A 69 0.82 -9.57 4.09
N LEU A 70 1.17 -9.83 2.83
CA LEU A 70 2.53 -10.24 2.45
C LEU A 70 3.59 -9.21 2.85
N ALA A 71 3.21 -7.93 2.94
CA ALA A 71 4.07 -6.85 3.43
C ALA A 71 4.28 -6.87 4.96
N GLY A 72 3.62 -7.78 5.69
CA GLY A 72 3.77 -7.99 7.13
C GLY A 72 2.70 -7.31 8.00
N ALA A 73 1.84 -6.46 7.42
CA ALA A 73 0.76 -5.80 8.14
C ALA A 73 -0.36 -6.78 8.53
N ASN A 74 -0.94 -6.59 9.72
CA ASN A 74 -2.01 -7.43 10.26
C ASN A 74 -3.31 -6.63 10.42
N VAL A 75 -4.40 -7.14 9.86
CA VAL A 75 -5.73 -6.54 9.99
C VAL A 75 -6.69 -7.56 10.57
N THR A 76 -7.51 -7.17 11.54
CA THR A 76 -8.53 -8.03 12.15
C THR A 76 -9.91 -7.44 11.87
N VAL A 77 -10.86 -8.30 11.49
CA VAL A 77 -12.28 -7.98 11.36
C VAL A 77 -13.04 -8.71 12.44
N VAL A 78 -13.86 -7.98 13.20
CA VAL A 78 -14.71 -8.52 14.25
C VAL A 78 -16.15 -8.17 13.94
N ALA A 79 -16.98 -9.19 13.72
CA ALA A 79 -18.42 -9.06 13.60
C ALA A 79 -19.07 -9.04 14.99
N SER A 80 -19.93 -8.05 15.24
CA SER A 80 -20.75 -8.04 16.45
C SER A 80 -21.87 -9.07 16.34
N LYS A 81 -22.04 -9.91 17.38
CA LYS A 81 -23.15 -10.88 17.44
C LYS A 81 -24.50 -10.23 17.74
N THR A 82 -24.47 -9.08 18.41
CA THR A 82 -25.67 -8.42 18.97
C THR A 82 -26.03 -7.13 18.23
N SER A 83 -25.21 -6.69 17.27
CA SER A 83 -25.45 -5.48 16.49
C SER A 83 -25.04 -5.69 15.04
N GLN A 84 -25.58 -4.89 14.12
CA GLN A 84 -25.24 -4.97 12.69
C GLN A 84 -23.90 -4.28 12.35
N ARG A 85 -22.89 -4.43 13.22
CA ARG A 85 -21.64 -3.67 13.18
C ARG A 85 -20.43 -4.58 13.01
N TYR A 86 -19.54 -4.19 12.11
CA TYR A 86 -18.30 -4.90 11.80
C TYR A 86 -17.13 -3.96 12.03
N ARG A 87 -16.24 -4.33 12.95
CA ARG A 87 -15.07 -3.54 13.31
C ARG A 87 -13.83 -4.09 12.61
N ILE A 88 -13.20 -3.26 11.81
CA ILE A 88 -11.91 -3.51 11.17
C ILE A 88 -10.85 -2.77 11.97
N GLN A 89 -9.74 -3.43 12.28
CA GLN A 89 -8.71 -2.86 13.14
C GLN A 89 -7.30 -3.27 12.74
N SER A 90 -6.33 -2.35 12.85
CA SER A 90 -4.93 -2.51 12.46
C SER A 90 -4.01 -1.55 13.24
N ASP A 91 -2.71 -1.81 13.21
CA ASP A 91 -1.69 -0.93 13.80
C ASP A 91 -1.34 0.27 12.91
N ARG A 92 -1.67 0.22 11.61
CA ARG A 92 -1.57 1.34 10.69
C ARG A 92 -2.93 1.63 10.06
N PHE A 93 -3.18 2.91 9.78
CA PHE A 93 -4.47 3.35 9.29
C PHE A 93 -4.70 2.88 7.85
N GLU A 94 -3.68 3.02 7.00
CA GLU A 94 -3.66 2.67 5.58
C GLU A 94 -3.95 1.18 5.32
N ASP A 95 -3.53 0.29 6.22
CA ASP A 95 -3.71 -1.16 6.07
C ASP A 95 -5.18 -1.57 6.14
N THR A 96 -6.04 -0.78 6.80
CA THR A 96 -7.46 -1.11 6.95
C THR A 96 -8.26 -1.00 5.66
N TRP A 97 -7.82 -0.16 4.71
CA TRP A 97 -8.60 0.18 3.51
C TRP A 97 -8.96 -1.04 2.68
N LEU A 98 -7.97 -1.90 2.39
CA LEU A 98 -8.17 -3.03 1.49
C LEU A 98 -9.20 -4.02 2.06
N VAL A 99 -9.14 -4.28 3.37
CA VAL A 99 -10.09 -5.18 4.04
C VAL A 99 -11.48 -4.54 4.15
N VAL A 100 -11.58 -3.24 4.43
CA VAL A 100 -12.87 -2.52 4.44
C VAL A 100 -13.51 -2.56 3.05
N ASN A 101 -12.75 -2.27 1.99
CA ASN A 101 -13.25 -2.28 0.63
C ASN A 101 -13.72 -3.69 0.22
N GLU A 102 -12.93 -4.73 0.52
CA GLU A 102 -13.31 -6.11 0.23
C GLU A 102 -14.59 -6.50 0.99
N LEU A 103 -14.66 -6.22 2.29
CA LEU A 103 -15.84 -6.51 3.13
C LEU A 103 -17.11 -5.87 2.55
N VAL A 104 -17.01 -4.58 2.17
CA VAL A 104 -18.11 -3.84 1.57
C VAL A 104 -18.56 -4.46 0.24
N GLN A 105 -17.63 -4.82 -0.63
CA GLN A 105 -17.94 -5.46 -1.92
C GLN A 105 -18.59 -6.83 -1.73
N ARG A 106 -18.11 -7.62 -0.77
CA ARG A 106 -18.68 -8.93 -0.47
C ARG A 106 -20.07 -8.85 0.14
N PHE A 107 -20.35 -7.82 0.96
CA PHE A 107 -21.73 -7.57 1.40
C PHE A 107 -22.66 -7.26 0.24
N ASP A 108 -22.26 -6.38 -0.69
CA ASP A 108 -23.08 -6.04 -1.85
C ASP A 108 -23.41 -7.30 -2.66
N GLN A 109 -22.41 -8.16 -2.91
CA GLN A 109 -22.60 -9.42 -3.61
C GLN A 109 -23.51 -10.39 -2.84
N HIS A 110 -23.27 -10.55 -1.53
CA HIS A 110 -24.01 -11.48 -0.68
C HIS A 110 -25.50 -11.11 -0.63
N PHE A 111 -25.80 -9.85 -0.29
CA PHE A 111 -27.19 -9.39 -0.15
C PHE A 111 -27.90 -9.27 -1.50
N SER A 112 -27.18 -8.92 -2.58
CA SER A 112 -27.74 -8.99 -3.94
C SER A 112 -28.14 -10.41 -4.32
N THR A 113 -27.32 -11.42 -3.98
CA THR A 113 -27.62 -12.84 -4.24
C THR A 113 -28.84 -13.32 -3.46
N LEU A 114 -29.06 -12.79 -2.26
CA LEU A 114 -30.26 -13.06 -1.44
C LEU A 114 -31.50 -12.27 -1.88
N GLY A 115 -31.40 -11.42 -2.91
CA GLY A 115 -32.50 -10.60 -3.41
C GLY A 115 -32.87 -9.39 -2.53
N VAL A 116 -31.99 -9.01 -1.60
CA VAL A 116 -32.19 -7.82 -0.76
C VAL A 116 -31.93 -6.56 -1.60
N GLN A 117 -32.95 -5.72 -1.75
CA GLN A 117 -32.87 -4.53 -2.60
C GLN A 117 -32.54 -3.24 -1.84
N ASP A 118 -32.75 -3.22 -0.53
CA ASP A 118 -32.59 -2.04 0.32
C ASP A 118 -31.35 -2.11 1.23
N PHE A 119 -30.34 -2.89 0.84
CA PHE A 119 -29.09 -2.99 1.59
C PHE A 119 -28.40 -1.63 1.71
N LYS A 120 -28.07 -1.25 2.96
CA LYS A 120 -27.38 -0.01 3.30
C LYS A 120 -26.22 -0.32 4.24
N LYS A 121 -25.12 0.38 3.99
CA LYS A 121 -23.89 0.38 4.77
C LYS A 121 -23.58 1.82 5.16
N SER A 122 -23.21 2.02 6.42
CA SER A 122 -22.93 3.35 6.97
C SER A 122 -21.71 3.32 7.88
N PHE A 123 -21.12 4.49 8.07
CA PHE A 123 -20.06 4.72 9.05
C PHE A 123 -20.55 5.84 9.98
N SER A 124 -20.78 5.50 11.24
CA SER A 124 -21.31 6.45 12.23
C SER A 124 -20.23 7.13 13.07
N GLY A 125 -18.94 6.91 12.73
CA GLY A 125 -17.82 7.53 13.42
C GLY A 125 -17.47 8.93 12.87
N PRO A 126 -16.62 9.69 13.58
CA PRO A 126 -16.00 10.87 12.98
C PRO A 126 -15.08 10.44 11.83
N LEU A 127 -15.05 11.21 10.76
CA LEU A 127 -14.10 10.98 9.67
C LEU A 127 -12.67 11.04 10.22
N PRO A 128 -11.80 10.06 9.93
CA PRO A 128 -10.43 9.98 10.43
C PRO A 128 -9.50 10.97 9.69
N LEU A 129 -9.85 12.26 9.75
CA LEU A 129 -9.13 13.33 9.05
C LEU A 129 -7.73 13.54 9.63
N GLN A 130 -7.55 13.31 10.93
CA GLN A 130 -6.25 13.45 11.57
C GLN A 130 -5.26 12.42 11.03
N GLU A 131 -5.63 11.15 10.98
CA GLU A 131 -4.82 10.07 10.42
C GLU A 131 -4.53 10.28 8.94
N TYR A 132 -5.54 10.75 8.20
CA TYR A 132 -5.39 11.11 6.80
C TYR A 132 -4.34 12.21 6.61
N PHE A 133 -4.42 13.33 7.36
CA PHE A 133 -3.45 14.42 7.24
C PHE A 133 -2.04 14.00 7.66
N LEU A 134 -1.89 13.17 8.70
CA LEU A 134 -0.59 12.60 9.06
C LEU A 134 0.03 11.78 7.91
N SER A 135 -0.79 11.02 7.18
CA SER A 135 -0.32 10.26 6.01
C SER A 135 0.12 11.17 4.86
N VAL A 136 -0.62 12.26 4.63
CA VAL A 136 -0.28 13.28 3.62
C VAL A 136 1.02 13.99 3.99
N ASP A 137 1.17 14.42 5.24
CA ASP A 137 2.39 15.09 5.73
C ASP A 137 3.60 14.17 5.64
N HIS A 138 3.46 12.89 6.02
CA HIS A 138 4.53 11.92 5.91
C HIS A 138 5.01 11.75 4.46
N HIS A 139 4.08 11.60 3.52
CA HIS A 139 4.41 11.51 2.10
C HIS A 139 5.06 12.81 1.57
N PHE A 140 4.60 13.98 2.02
CA PHE A 140 5.22 15.25 1.67
C PHE A 140 6.68 15.31 2.15
N GLN A 141 6.95 14.92 3.40
CA GLN A 141 8.31 14.88 3.93
C GLN A 141 9.22 13.95 3.13
N LEU A 142 8.73 12.75 2.78
CA LEU A 142 9.48 11.81 1.93
C LEU A 142 9.85 12.43 0.57
N ARG A 143 8.93 13.20 -0.04
CA ARG A 143 9.20 13.90 -1.31
C ARG A 143 10.25 14.99 -1.16
N VAL A 144 10.19 15.77 -0.08
CA VAL A 144 11.19 16.80 0.21
C VAL A 144 12.56 16.16 0.42
N SER A 145 12.66 15.08 1.20
CA SER A 145 13.91 14.34 1.40
C SER A 145 14.43 13.74 0.09
N ALA A 146 13.57 13.14 -0.74
CA ALA A 146 13.96 12.60 -2.04
C ALA A 146 14.55 13.69 -2.95
N GLN A 147 13.94 14.87 -2.97
CA GLN A 147 14.47 16.01 -3.72
C GLN A 147 15.85 16.44 -3.20
N GLN A 148 16.02 16.54 -1.87
CA GLN A 148 17.32 16.88 -1.26
C GLN A 148 18.41 15.88 -1.64
N TYR A 149 18.11 14.57 -1.62
CA TYR A 149 19.05 13.55 -2.05
C TYR A 149 19.36 13.64 -3.54
N GLN A 150 18.37 13.97 -4.38
CA GLN A 150 18.56 14.16 -5.81
C GLN A 150 19.46 15.37 -6.11
N ASP A 151 19.26 16.48 -5.40
CA ASP A 151 20.08 17.68 -5.56
C ASP A 151 21.53 17.40 -5.12
N LEU A 152 21.70 16.74 -3.97
CA LEU A 152 23.02 16.33 -3.49
C LEU A 152 23.73 15.42 -4.49
N LEU A 153 23.03 14.40 -5.02
CA LEU A 153 23.58 13.48 -6.02
C LEU A 153 23.95 14.23 -7.31
N SER A 154 23.15 15.21 -7.72
CA SER A 154 23.43 16.07 -8.88
C SER A 154 24.72 16.86 -8.69
N GLU A 155 24.92 17.47 -7.53
CA GLU A 155 26.15 18.19 -7.19
C GLU A 155 27.37 17.25 -7.23
N ARG A 156 27.27 16.07 -6.61
CA ARG A 156 28.34 15.06 -6.62
C ARG A 156 28.65 14.57 -8.04
N ALA A 157 27.63 14.35 -8.87
CA ALA A 157 27.81 13.98 -10.26
C ALA A 157 28.49 15.08 -11.10
N VAL A 158 28.27 16.36 -10.79
CA VAL A 158 28.99 17.48 -11.43
C VAL A 158 30.47 17.46 -11.02
N GLN A 159 30.77 17.28 -9.73
CA GLN A 159 32.14 17.21 -9.21
C GLN A 159 32.90 16.02 -9.82
N PHE A 160 32.29 14.84 -9.81
CA PHE A 160 32.86 13.63 -10.37
C PHE A 160 33.21 13.80 -11.86
N ARG A 161 32.27 14.33 -12.67
CA ARG A 161 32.52 14.63 -14.10
C ARG A 161 33.60 15.69 -14.31
N ALA A 162 33.76 16.65 -13.40
CA ALA A 162 34.84 17.63 -13.50
C ALA A 162 36.21 16.99 -13.28
N ILE A 163 36.34 16.09 -12.29
CA ILE A 163 37.57 15.32 -12.03
C ILE A 163 37.89 14.40 -13.20
N GLN A 164 36.90 13.64 -13.70
CA GLN A 164 37.08 12.78 -14.88
C GLN A 164 37.58 13.58 -16.10
N ARG A 165 36.98 14.73 -16.41
CA ARG A 165 37.43 15.59 -17.52
C ARG A 165 38.87 16.09 -17.34
N ARG A 166 39.28 16.40 -16.11
CA ARG A 166 40.64 16.85 -15.80
C ARG A 166 41.65 15.71 -15.93
N LEU A 167 41.31 14.52 -15.44
CA LEU A 167 42.11 13.30 -15.62
C LEU A 167 42.29 12.94 -17.10
N LEU A 168 41.21 12.94 -17.89
CA LEU A 168 41.27 12.67 -19.32
C LEU A 168 42.18 13.65 -20.07
N THR A 169 42.09 14.95 -19.74
CA THR A 169 42.98 15.96 -20.33
C THR A 169 44.45 15.67 -20.00
N ARG A 170 44.75 15.29 -18.75
CA ARG A 170 46.12 14.93 -18.33
C ARG A 170 46.63 13.65 -18.99
N PHE A 171 45.80 12.61 -19.12
CA PHE A 171 46.18 11.37 -19.80
C PHE A 171 46.39 11.54 -21.30
N LYS A 172 45.77 12.55 -21.92
CA LYS A 172 45.94 12.87 -23.34
C LYS A 172 47.23 13.67 -23.62
N ASP A 173 47.85 14.28 -22.60
CA ASP A 173 49.10 15.03 -22.73
C ASP A 173 50.26 14.08 -23.04
N LYS A 174 51.08 14.41 -24.04
CA LYS A 174 52.24 13.59 -24.45
C LYS A 174 53.42 13.73 -23.49
N THR A 175 53.41 14.77 -22.66
CA THR A 175 54.43 15.05 -21.64
C THR A 175 53.94 14.55 -20.29
N PRO A 176 54.61 13.57 -19.64
CA PRO A 176 54.14 12.97 -18.40
C PRO A 176 54.22 13.99 -17.25
N ALA A 177 53.06 14.50 -16.82
CA ALA A 177 52.92 15.32 -15.63
C ALA A 177 52.35 14.48 -14.47
N PRO A 178 52.78 14.70 -13.21
CA PRO A 178 52.23 14.00 -12.07
C PRO A 178 50.70 14.21 -11.96
N LEU A 179 49.96 13.15 -11.62
CA LEU A 179 48.50 13.22 -11.47
C LEU A 179 48.04 14.05 -10.26
N GLN A 180 48.96 14.46 -9.37
CA GLN A 180 48.70 15.36 -8.23
C GLN A 180 47.47 14.93 -7.40
N ASN A 181 47.38 13.64 -7.05
CA ASN A 181 46.31 13.04 -6.24
C ASN A 181 44.90 13.09 -6.86
N LEU A 182 44.78 13.37 -8.17
CA LEU A 182 43.49 13.36 -8.87
C LEU A 182 42.83 11.97 -8.92
N ASP A 183 43.64 10.92 -8.87
CA ASP A 183 43.24 9.53 -8.69
C ASP A 183 42.58 9.29 -7.33
N THR A 184 43.21 9.73 -6.22
CA THR A 184 42.61 9.65 -4.88
C THR A 184 41.32 10.48 -4.78
N LEU A 185 41.26 11.64 -5.45
CA LEU A 185 40.04 12.46 -5.52
C LEU A 185 38.91 11.79 -6.33
N LEU A 186 39.26 11.04 -7.38
CA LEU A 186 38.27 10.30 -8.16
C LEU A 186 37.64 9.19 -7.31
N ASP A 187 38.46 8.43 -6.60
CA ASP A 187 37.97 7.37 -5.71
C ASP A 187 37.09 7.94 -4.59
N ALA A 188 37.53 9.04 -3.97
CA ALA A 188 36.80 9.72 -2.91
C ALA A 188 35.47 10.34 -3.39
N THR A 189 35.35 10.75 -4.65
CA THR A 189 34.09 11.27 -5.22
C THR A 189 33.19 10.17 -5.78
N TYR A 190 33.77 9.02 -6.12
CA TYR A 190 33.01 7.82 -6.50
C TYR A 190 32.35 7.13 -5.29
N SER A 191 32.99 7.15 -4.12
CA SER A 191 32.47 6.53 -2.90
C SER A 191 31.43 7.37 -2.13
N GLN A 192 31.19 8.61 -2.55
CA GLN A 192 30.20 9.53 -1.96
C GLN A 192 28.80 9.23 -2.44
#